data_AF-A5PDR5-F1
#
_entry.id   AF-A5PDR5-F1
#
_cell.length_a   1.000
_cell.length_b   1.000
_cell.length_c   1.000
_cell.angle_alpha   90.00
_cell.angle_beta   90.00
_cell.angle_gamma   90.00
#
_symmetry.space_group_name_H-M   'P 1'
#
loop_
_entity.id
_entity.type
_entity.pdbx_description
1 polymer ?
#
loop_
_entity_poly.entity_id
_entity_poly.type
_entity_poly.pdbx_seq_one_letter_code
_entity_poly.pdbx_strand_id
1 'polypeptide(L)'
;MLEVIIIFKMVGLRVDSILEPLGIAIKKYPTDEDRVRWELNPWIVENALDRLGDRQLSIAEQKEVWIATRAPRKVAWPDWWSCKG
;
A
#
# COMPACT_ATOMS: atom_id res chain seq x y z
N MET A 1 11.81 0.67 21.02
CA MET A 1 12.12 1.03 19.63
C MET A 1 11.49 -0.05 18.78
N LEU A 2 10.26 0.16 18.31
CA LEU A 2 9.53 -0.83 17.52
C LEU A 2 9.70 -0.45 16.05
N GLU A 3 10.42 -1.27 15.29
CA GLU A 3 10.46 -1.19 13.84
C GLU A 3 9.06 -1.52 13.30
N VAL A 4 8.41 -0.57 12.63
CA VAL A 4 7.22 -0.88 11.85
C VAL A 4 7.71 -1.35 10.49
N ILE A 5 7.93 -2.65 10.44
CA ILE A 5 8.19 -3.40 9.24
C ILE A 5 6.83 -3.64 8.55
N ILE A 6 6.49 -2.85 7.53
CA ILE A 6 5.36 -3.23 6.63
C ILE A 6 5.90 -4.23 5.61
N ILE A 7 6.16 -5.46 6.05
CA ILE A 7 6.41 -6.58 5.15
C ILE A 7 5.06 -7.27 4.88
N PHE A 8 4.46 -7.00 3.72
CA PHE A 8 3.46 -7.91 3.15
C PHE A 8 4.20 -9.07 2.46
N LYS A 9 4.79 -9.98 3.24
CA LYS A 9 5.10 -11.34 2.75
C LYS A 9 3.77 -12.07 2.69
N MET A 10 3.10 -12.02 1.54
CA MET A 10 1.95 -12.87 1.25
C MET A 10 2.45 -14.31 1.11
N VAL A 11 2.63 -14.98 2.25
CA VAL A 11 2.78 -16.43 2.31
C VAL A 11 1.44 -17.00 1.87
N GLY A 12 1.47 -17.81 0.82
CA GLY A 12 0.28 -18.26 0.10
C GLY A 12 -0.83 -18.81 1.01
N LEU A 13 -2.04 -18.53 0.55
CA LEU A 13 -3.35 -19.05 0.94
C LEU A 13 -4.07 -18.36 2.11
N ARG A 14 -5.21 -17.73 1.75
CA ARG A 14 -6.43 -17.44 2.54
C ARG A 14 -6.68 -15.98 2.89
N VAL A 15 -5.70 -15.08 2.75
CA VAL A 15 -5.90 -13.62 2.96
C VAL A 15 -6.15 -12.89 1.64
N ASP A 16 -5.67 -13.41 0.51
CA ASP A 16 -5.89 -12.84 -0.82
C ASP A 16 -7.36 -12.86 -1.25
N SER A 17 -8.12 -13.88 -0.83
CA SER A 17 -9.53 -14.05 -1.18
C SER A 17 -10.47 -12.99 -0.60
N ILE A 18 -10.04 -12.22 0.42
CA ILE A 18 -10.86 -11.16 1.03
C ILE A 18 -10.48 -9.75 0.55
N LEU A 19 -9.30 -9.57 -0.05
CA LEU A 19 -8.81 -8.23 -0.40
C LEU A 19 -9.65 -7.56 -1.49
N GLU A 20 -10.00 -8.29 -2.55
CA GLU A 20 -10.86 -7.77 -3.61
C GLU A 20 -12.31 -7.60 -3.15
N PRO A 21 -12.95 -8.59 -2.48
CA PRO A 21 -14.31 -8.42 -1.97
C PRO A 21 -14.47 -7.25 -0.99
N LEU A 22 -13.46 -6.99 -0.16
CA LEU A 22 -13.46 -5.84 0.76
C LEU A 22 -12.99 -4.53 0.09
N GLY A 23 -12.60 -4.57 -1.18
CA GLY A 23 -12.10 -3.41 -1.91
C GLY A 23 -10.79 -2.84 -1.37
N ILE A 24 -10.02 -3.62 -0.61
CA ILE A 24 -8.75 -3.20 0.00
C ILE A 24 -7.66 -3.09 -1.06
N ALA A 25 -7.55 -4.10 -1.92
CA ALA A 25 -6.54 -4.16 -2.97
C ALA A 25 -7.12 -4.76 -4.24
N ILE A 26 -6.42 -4.57 -5.36
CA ILE A 26 -6.78 -5.16 -6.66
C ILE A 26 -5.57 -5.91 -7.22
N LYS A 27 -5.81 -7.08 -7.80
CA LYS A 27 -4.79 -7.84 -8.50
C LYS A 27 -4.61 -7.28 -9.92
N LYS A 28 -3.41 -6.78 -10.20
CA LYS A 28 -3.00 -6.34 -11.54
C LYS A 28 -2.36 -7.48 -12.31
N TYR A 29 -2.62 -7.50 -13.62
CA TYR A 29 -2.10 -8.48 -14.57
C TYR A 29 -2.25 -9.93 -14.07
N PRO A 30 -3.48 -10.38 -13.72
CA PRO A 30 -3.68 -11.66 -13.03
C PRO A 30 -3.23 -12.89 -13.83
N THR A 31 -3.01 -12.74 -15.13
CA THR A 31 -2.61 -13.81 -16.06
C THR A 31 -1.14 -13.73 -16.49
N ASP A 32 -0.37 -12.73 -16.02
CA ASP A 32 1.02 -12.47 -16.42
C ASP A 32 1.91 -12.67 -15.19
N GLU A 33 2.58 -13.82 -15.10
CA GLU A 33 3.33 -14.22 -13.90
C GLU A 33 4.48 -13.27 -13.56
N ASP A 34 5.08 -12.61 -14.56
CA ASP A 34 6.18 -11.67 -14.36
C ASP A 34 5.71 -10.31 -13.84
N ARG A 35 4.44 -9.96 -14.09
CA ARG A 35 3.88 -8.64 -13.80
C ARG A 35 2.78 -8.66 -12.74
N VAL A 36 2.33 -9.84 -12.34
CA VAL A 36 1.25 -10.01 -11.38
C VAL A 36 1.63 -9.40 -10.04
N ARG A 37 0.78 -8.48 -9.56
CA ARG A 37 0.99 -7.82 -8.27
C ARG A 37 -0.31 -7.31 -7.70
N TRP A 38 -0.33 -7.16 -6.38
CA TRP A 38 -1.41 -6.49 -5.67
C TRP A 38 -1.12 -4.99 -5.58
N GLU A 39 -2.13 -4.17 -5.83
CA GLU A 39 -2.06 -2.72 -5.60
C GLU A 39 -3.16 -2.31 -4.61
N LEU A 40 -2.79 -1.55 -3.58
CA LEU A 40 -3.69 -1.04 -2.55
C LEU A 40 -4.59 0.05 -3.11
N ASN A 41 -5.88 0.04 -2.78
CA ASN A 41 -6.74 1.16 -3.14
C ASN A 41 -6.40 2.42 -2.31
N PRO A 42 -6.59 3.63 -2.85
CA PRO A 42 -6.25 4.88 -2.15
C PRO A 42 -6.81 4.99 -0.73
N TRP A 43 -8.09 4.64 -0.54
CA TRP A 43 -8.77 4.80 0.75
C TRP A 43 -8.14 4.01 1.90
N ILE A 44 -7.57 2.82 1.64
CA ILE A 44 -6.95 2.02 2.71
C ILE A 44 -5.59 2.59 3.07
N VAL A 45 -4.89 3.22 2.11
CA VAL A 45 -3.63 3.93 2.35
C VAL A 45 -3.90 5.15 3.23
N GLU A 46 -4.91 5.96 2.89
CA GLU A 46 -5.33 7.11 3.69
C GLU A 46 -5.66 6.69 5.14
N ASN A 47 -6.53 5.68 5.32
CA ASN A 47 -6.86 5.16 6.64
C ASN A 47 -5.64 4.61 7.41
N ALA A 48 -4.64 4.06 6.72
CA ALA A 48 -3.43 3.58 7.37
C ALA A 48 -2.51 4.74 7.79
N LEU A 49 -2.41 5.79 6.96
CA LEU A 49 -1.65 6.99 7.28
C LEU A 49 -2.27 7.74 8.47
N ASP A 50 -3.59 7.84 8.54
CA ASP A 50 -4.28 8.46 9.69
C ASP A 50 -3.97 7.74 11.01
N ARG A 51 -3.80 6.41 10.97
CA ARG A 51 -3.44 5.61 12.14
C ARG A 51 -1.98 5.76 12.59
N LEU A 52 -1.09 6.32 11.75
CA LEU A 52 0.30 6.58 12.15
C LEU A 52 0.42 7.68 13.22
N GLY A 53 -0.61 8.54 13.35
CA GLY A 53 -0.57 9.69 14.24
C GLY A 53 0.59 10.63 13.87
N ASP A 54 1.41 10.99 14.85
CA ASP A 54 2.53 11.92 14.65
C ASP A 54 3.75 11.30 13.93
N ARG A 55 3.75 9.98 13.72
CA ARG A 55 4.87 9.31 13.06
C ARG A 55 4.87 9.60 11.55
N GLN A 56 5.96 10.19 11.09
CA GLN A 56 6.22 10.38 9.66
C GLN A 56 7.04 9.21 9.10
N LEU A 57 6.69 8.78 7.88
CA LEU A 57 7.46 7.77 7.16
C LEU A 57 8.73 8.37 6.56
N SER A 58 9.81 7.61 6.59
CA SER A 58 11.04 7.93 5.86
C SER A 58 10.80 7.97 4.35
N ILE A 59 11.69 8.61 3.60
CA ILE A 59 11.59 8.68 2.13
C ILE A 59 11.58 7.29 1.48
N ALA A 60 12.27 6.30 2.05
CA ALA A 60 12.25 4.93 1.56
C ALA A 60 10.87 4.27 1.74
N GLU A 61 10.31 4.35 2.95
CA GLU A 61 8.95 3.86 3.25
C GLU A 61 7.89 4.56 2.39
N GLN A 62 8.01 5.88 2.18
CA GLN A 62 7.12 6.63 1.29
C GLN A 62 7.15 6.10 -0.15
N LYS A 63 8.34 5.78 -0.69
CA LYS A 63 8.47 5.19 -2.03
C LYS A 63 7.80 3.82 -2.12
N GLU A 64 7.96 2.98 -1.11
CA GLU A 64 7.34 1.66 -1.07
C GLU A 64 5.82 1.77 -1.08
N VAL A 65 5.25 2.62 -0.23
CA VAL A 65 3.81 2.88 -0.19
C VAL A 65 3.33 3.46 -1.52
N TRP A 66 4.05 4.41 -2.11
CA TRP A 66 3.70 4.99 -3.42
C TRP A 66 3.62 3.93 -4.52
N ILE A 67 4.62 3.03 -4.60
CA ILE A 67 4.68 1.96 -5.61
C ILE A 67 3.57 0.91 -5.38
N ALA A 68 3.27 0.61 -4.12
CA ALA A 68 2.22 -0.35 -3.74
C ALA A 68 0.80 0.22 -3.92
N THR A 69 0.65 1.54 -4.10
CA THR A 69 -0.66 2.20 -4.18
C THR A 69 -1.17 2.25 -5.61
N ARG A 70 -2.43 1.83 -5.81
CA ARG A 70 -3.15 2.02 -7.06
C ARG A 70 -3.48 3.48 -7.26
N ALA A 71 -3.04 4.04 -8.40
CA ALA A 71 -3.29 5.44 -8.76
C ALA A 71 -2.89 6.41 -7.62
N PRO A 72 -1.61 6.44 -7.22
CA PRO A 72 -1.15 7.17 -6.03
C PRO A 72 -1.44 8.67 -6.09
N ARG A 73 -1.64 9.22 -7.28
CA ARG A 73 -2.08 10.62 -7.48
C ARG A 73 -3.48 10.92 -6.94
N LYS A 74 -4.27 9.90 -6.58
CA LYS A 74 -5.61 10.04 -6.01
C LYS A 74 -5.65 10.00 -4.48
N VAL A 75 -4.52 9.71 -3.83
CA VAL A 75 -4.43 9.71 -2.38
C VAL A 75 -4.29 11.14 -1.87
N ALA A 76 -5.02 11.47 -0.81
CA ALA A 76 -4.79 12.66 0.00
C ALA A 76 -3.53 12.48 0.86
N TRP A 77 -2.37 12.66 0.23
CA TRP A 77 -1.09 12.54 0.95
C TRP A 77 -0.94 13.62 2.03
N PRO A 78 -0.45 13.29 3.23
CA PRO A 78 -0.14 14.26 4.27
C PRO A 78 0.87 15.31 3.80
N ASP A 79 0.88 16.49 4.42
CA ASP A 79 1.77 17.59 4.02
C ASP A 79 3.26 17.26 4.12
N TRP A 80 3.64 16.37 5.04
CA TRP A 80 5.02 15.90 5.20
C TRP A 80 5.45 14.92 4.10
N TRP A 81 4.51 14.44 3.28
CA TRP A 81 4.78 13.50 2.20
C TRP A 81 5.57 14.16 1.07
N SER A 82 6.73 13.61 0.79
CA SER A 82 7.70 14.21 -0.13
C SER A 82 7.84 13.43 -1.44
N CYS A 83 7.48 12.15 -1.47
CA CYS A 83 7.56 11.34 -2.69
C CYS A 83 6.39 11.63 -3.64
N LYS A 84 6.68 12.27 -4.77
CA LYS A 84 5.73 12.46 -5.87
C LYS A 84 6.45 11.94 -7.12
N GLY A 85 5.94 10.85 -7.69
CA GLY A 85 6.60 10.08 -8.75
C GLY A 85 7.06 10.91 -9.93
#